data_AF-A0A835Y5Y1-F1
#
_entry.id   AF-A0A835Y5Y1-F1
#
_cell.length_a   1.000
_cell.length_b   1.000
_cell.length_c   1.000
_cell.angle_alpha   90.00
_cell.angle_beta   90.00
_cell.angle_gamma   90.00
#
_symmetry.space_group_name_H-M   'P 1'
#
loop_
_entity.id
_entity.type
_entity.pdbx_description
1 polymer ?
#
loop_
_entity_poly.entity_id
_entity_poly.type
_entity_poly.pdbx_seq_one_letter_code
_entity_poly.pdbx_strand_id
1 'polypeptide(L)'
;MFSIVAGIILMDQFTRNAYRGTPRAFSLDTKALEWADFAVASGTDKKLPAILRIFSYFPYMHSEDLAVQEKGVGLYRSAAEKYEAGGDRTVAAGAKCREALSYAEGHRDLIARWGRFPHRNAVLGRESTPEEAAGLADGSIRTY
;
A
#
# COMPACT_ATOMS: atom_id res chain seq x y z
N MET A 1 1.09 -11.35 -17.73
CA MET A 1 1.62 -10.12 -17.08
C MET A 1 0.50 -9.30 -16.45
N PHE A 2 -0.49 -8.81 -17.20
CA PHE A 2 -1.58 -8.01 -16.62
C PHE A 2 -2.52 -8.77 -15.67
N SER A 3 -2.63 -10.10 -15.81
CA SER A 3 -3.46 -10.94 -14.94
C SER A 3 -3.08 -10.86 -13.46
N ILE A 4 -1.80 -10.68 -13.12
CA ILE A 4 -1.36 -10.63 -11.72
C ILE A 4 -1.79 -9.35 -11.02
N VAL A 5 -1.60 -8.19 -11.67
CA VAL A 5 -2.02 -6.90 -11.11
C VAL A 5 -3.55 -6.78 -11.08
N ALA A 6 -4.25 -7.36 -12.05
CA ALA A 6 -5.71 -7.44 -12.00
C ALA A 6 -6.19 -8.25 -10.77
N GLY A 7 -5.57 -9.40 -10.50
CA GLY A 7 -5.86 -10.18 -9.29
C GLY A 7 -5.54 -9.41 -8.01
N ILE A 8 -4.40 -8.71 -7.95
CA ILE A 8 -4.04 -7.84 -6.82
C ILE A 8 -5.12 -6.77 -6.61
N ILE A 9 -5.54 -6.06 -7.65
CA ILE A 9 -6.59 -5.03 -7.57
C ILE A 9 -7.92 -5.63 -7.06
N LEU A 10 -8.30 -6.83 -7.54
CA LEU A 10 -9.52 -7.50 -7.10
C LEU A 10 -9.48 -7.93 -5.62
N MET A 11 -8.31 -8.32 -5.12
CA MET A 11 -8.15 -8.75 -3.73
C MET A 11 -7.93 -7.59 -2.77
N ASP A 12 -7.28 -6.52 -3.21
CA ASP A 12 -6.85 -5.40 -2.38
C ASP A 12 -7.79 -4.19 -2.50
N GLN A 13 -7.96 -3.63 -3.71
CA GLN A 13 -8.72 -2.39 -3.90
C GLN A 13 -10.22 -2.64 -4.04
N PHE A 14 -10.62 -3.71 -4.72
CA PHE A 14 -12.03 -4.02 -4.92
C PHE A 14 -12.70 -4.43 -3.61
N THR A 15 -12.07 -5.28 -2.79
CA THR A 15 -12.61 -5.68 -1.48
C THR A 15 -12.80 -4.49 -0.55
N ARG A 16 -11.85 -3.56 -0.49
CA ARG A 16 -11.94 -2.31 0.28
C ARG A 16 -13.12 -1.43 -0.12
N ASN A 17 -13.47 -1.42 -1.40
CA ASN A 17 -14.61 -0.65 -1.90
C ASN A 17 -15.93 -1.39 -1.75
N ALA A 18 -15.99 -2.66 -2.15
CA ALA A 18 -17.21 -3.48 -2.13
C ALA A 18 -17.69 -3.80 -0.71
N TYR A 19 -16.78 -3.89 0.25
CA TYR A 19 -17.05 -4.27 1.63
C TYR A 19 -16.65 -3.18 2.63
N ARG A 20 -16.68 -1.90 2.19
CA ARG A 20 -16.28 -0.73 2.99
C ARG A 20 -16.94 -0.75 4.37
N GLY A 21 -16.13 -0.49 5.40
CA GLY A 21 -16.61 -0.46 6.79
C GLY A 21 -16.87 -1.84 7.42
N THR A 22 -16.45 -2.92 6.78
CA THR A 22 -16.58 -4.28 7.33
C THR A 22 -15.22 -5.01 7.39
N PRO A 23 -15.05 -6.03 8.25
CA PRO A 23 -13.82 -6.85 8.27
C PRO A 23 -13.47 -7.46 6.90
N ARG A 24 -14.48 -7.71 6.06
CA ARG A 24 -14.31 -8.30 4.73
C ARG A 24 -13.54 -7.39 3.76
N ALA A 25 -13.43 -6.11 4.05
CA ALA A 25 -12.56 -5.19 3.32
C ALA A 25 -11.07 -5.59 3.38
N PHE A 26 -10.66 -6.38 4.39
CA PHE A 26 -9.27 -6.75 4.66
C PHE A 26 -9.01 -8.25 4.54
N SER A 27 -10.05 -9.05 4.26
CA SER A 27 -9.98 -10.52 4.35
C SER A 27 -9.07 -11.18 3.33
N LEU A 28 -8.65 -10.44 2.29
CA LEU A 28 -7.74 -10.94 1.25
C LEU A 28 -6.38 -10.24 1.26
N ASP A 29 -6.06 -9.43 2.28
CA ASP A 29 -4.80 -8.67 2.37
C ASP A 29 -3.57 -9.58 2.28
N THR A 30 -3.55 -10.68 3.06
CA THR A 30 -2.47 -11.68 3.00
C THR A 30 -2.32 -12.27 1.62
N LYS A 31 -3.44 -12.60 0.94
CA LYS A 31 -3.39 -13.22 -0.39
C LYS A 31 -2.92 -12.23 -1.45
N ALA A 32 -3.34 -10.98 -1.34
CA ALA A 32 -2.88 -9.90 -2.21
C ALA A 32 -1.37 -9.67 -2.05
N LEU A 33 -0.86 -9.73 -0.81
CA LEU A 33 0.57 -9.60 -0.52
C LEU A 33 1.39 -10.77 -1.10
N GLU A 34 0.92 -12.01 -0.99
CA GLU A 34 1.56 -13.17 -1.63
C GLU A 34 1.72 -12.96 -3.15
N TRP A 35 0.69 -12.41 -3.81
CA TRP A 35 0.72 -12.15 -5.25
C TRP A 35 1.64 -10.98 -5.61
N ALA A 36 1.68 -9.94 -4.78
CA ALA A 36 2.63 -8.84 -4.94
C ALA A 36 4.08 -9.35 -4.80
N ASP A 37 4.35 -10.18 -3.79
CA ASP A 37 5.66 -10.80 -3.59
C ASP A 37 6.06 -11.69 -4.76
N PHE A 38 5.15 -12.50 -5.31
CA PHE A 38 5.41 -13.26 -6.52
C PHE A 38 5.72 -12.36 -7.72
N ALA A 39 4.98 -11.26 -7.90
CA ALA A 39 5.21 -10.31 -8.99
C ALA A 39 6.60 -9.69 -8.92
N VAL A 40 7.05 -9.32 -7.71
CA VAL A 40 8.38 -8.75 -7.44
C VAL A 40 9.49 -9.80 -7.60
N ALA A 41 9.33 -10.98 -7.03
CA ALA A 41 10.33 -12.06 -7.09
C ALA A 41 10.57 -12.54 -8.52
N SER A 42 9.52 -12.59 -9.35
CA SER A 42 9.61 -12.96 -10.76
C SER A 42 10.06 -11.80 -11.68
N GLY A 43 10.19 -10.58 -11.16
CA GLY A 43 10.47 -9.37 -11.93
C GLY A 43 9.34 -8.98 -12.91
N THR A 44 8.14 -9.54 -12.73
CA THR A 44 6.97 -9.23 -13.56
C THR A 44 6.47 -7.81 -13.31
N ASP A 45 6.59 -7.33 -12.07
CA ASP A 45 6.29 -5.95 -11.66
C ASP A 45 7.01 -4.90 -12.52
N LYS A 46 8.30 -5.11 -12.81
CA LYS A 46 9.16 -4.20 -13.59
C LYS A 46 8.78 -4.09 -15.06
N LYS A 47 8.00 -5.05 -15.58
CA LYS A 47 7.50 -5.09 -16.96
C LYS A 47 6.15 -4.38 -17.11
N LEU A 48 5.49 -4.04 -16.00
CA LEU A 48 4.22 -3.31 -16.01
C LEU A 48 4.43 -1.83 -16.40
N PRO A 49 3.43 -1.19 -17.05
CA PRO A 49 3.35 0.26 -17.11
C PRO A 49 3.40 0.90 -15.72
N ALA A 50 3.93 2.11 -15.61
CA ALA A 50 4.22 2.78 -14.33
C ALA A 50 3.06 2.72 -13.32
N ILE A 51 1.84 3.04 -13.77
CA ILE A 51 0.66 3.05 -12.91
C ILE A 51 0.28 1.66 -12.41
N LEU A 52 0.39 0.63 -13.26
CA LEU A 52 0.09 -0.75 -12.88
C LEU A 52 1.18 -1.34 -11.99
N ARG A 53 2.43 -0.91 -12.18
CA ARG A 53 3.53 -1.26 -11.27
C ARG A 53 3.27 -0.71 -9.87
N ILE A 54 2.83 0.54 -9.75
CA ILE A 54 2.40 1.13 -8.48
C ILE A 54 1.28 0.29 -7.84
N PHE A 55 0.21 -0.03 -8.58
CA PHE A 55 -0.89 -0.86 -8.04
C PHE A 55 -0.43 -2.24 -7.59
N SER A 56 0.57 -2.83 -8.24
CA SER A 56 1.14 -4.12 -7.80
C SER A 56 1.83 -4.05 -6.43
N TYR A 57 2.14 -2.84 -5.93
CA TYR A 57 2.79 -2.62 -4.65
C TYR A 57 1.83 -2.20 -3.52
N PHE A 58 0.55 -1.99 -3.82
CA PHE A 58 -0.46 -1.60 -2.81
C PHE A 58 -0.54 -2.58 -1.63
N PRO A 59 -0.47 -3.91 -1.81
CA PRO A 59 -0.53 -4.83 -0.68
C PRO A 59 0.58 -4.63 0.36
N TYR A 60 1.78 -4.18 -0.04
CA TYR A 60 2.83 -3.82 0.93
C TYR A 60 2.41 -2.66 1.82
N MET A 61 1.80 -1.63 1.22
CA MET A 61 1.31 -0.42 1.90
C MET A 61 0.18 -0.73 2.90
N HIS A 62 -0.59 -1.79 2.66
CA HIS A 62 -1.71 -2.17 3.53
C HIS A 62 -1.37 -3.20 4.61
N SER A 63 -0.14 -3.71 4.63
CA SER A 63 0.34 -4.63 5.67
C SER A 63 0.54 -3.92 7.01
N GLU A 64 0.21 -4.58 8.12
CA GLU A 64 0.54 -4.11 9.47
C GLU A 64 1.90 -4.67 9.95
N ASP A 65 2.76 -5.11 9.03
CA ASP A 65 4.13 -5.56 9.31
C ASP A 65 5.16 -4.52 8.85
N LEU A 66 6.04 -4.09 9.76
CA LEU A 66 7.03 -3.05 9.48
C LEU A 66 8.07 -3.47 8.43
N ALA A 67 8.53 -4.72 8.44
CA ALA A 67 9.50 -5.18 7.45
C ALA A 67 8.88 -5.23 6.04
N VAL A 68 7.59 -5.58 5.96
CA VAL A 68 6.81 -5.53 4.71
C VAL A 68 6.64 -4.08 4.24
N GLN A 69 6.37 -3.14 5.15
CA GLN A 69 6.28 -1.71 4.82
C GLN A 69 7.60 -1.16 4.27
N GLU A 70 8.73 -1.45 4.93
CA GLU A 70 10.06 -1.02 4.48
C GLU A 70 10.41 -1.58 3.09
N LYS A 71 10.11 -2.86 2.85
CA LYS A 71 10.25 -3.47 1.52
C LYS A 71 9.39 -2.74 0.49
N GLY A 72 8.13 -2.45 0.83
CA GLY A 72 7.21 -1.68 -0.01
C GLY A 72 7.78 -0.32 -0.39
N VAL A 73 8.22 0.47 0.60
CA VAL A 73 8.83 1.79 0.40
C VAL A 73 10.04 1.70 -0.54
N GLY A 74 10.90 0.69 -0.37
CA GLY A 74 12.04 0.46 -1.28
C GLY A 74 11.61 0.22 -2.74
N LEU A 75 10.51 -0.53 -2.96
CA LEU A 75 9.96 -0.77 -4.30
C LEU A 75 9.38 0.50 -4.93
N TYR A 76 8.63 1.30 -4.16
CA TYR A 76 8.10 2.59 -4.62
C TYR A 76 9.22 3.56 -4.97
N ARG A 77 10.27 3.63 -4.15
CA ARG A 77 11.43 4.49 -4.37
C ARG A 77 12.15 4.13 -5.66
N SER A 78 12.45 2.84 -5.85
CA SER A 78 13.04 2.33 -7.09
C SER A 78 12.18 2.61 -8.33
N ALA A 79 10.84 2.58 -8.20
CA ALA A 79 9.95 2.95 -9.29
C ALA A 79 10.03 4.46 -9.60
N ALA A 80 9.95 5.33 -8.58
CA ALA A 80 10.06 6.77 -8.74
C ALA A 80 11.36 7.19 -9.44
N GLU A 81 12.51 6.73 -8.92
CA GLU A 81 13.83 7.01 -9.49
C GLU A 81 13.93 6.59 -10.96
N LYS A 82 13.40 5.41 -11.32
CA LYS A 82 13.40 4.91 -12.70
C LYS A 82 12.65 5.84 -13.66
N TYR A 83 11.45 6.29 -13.28
CA TYR A 83 10.62 7.10 -14.18
C TYR A 83 11.01 8.58 -14.19
N GLU A 84 11.67 9.06 -13.14
CA GLU A 84 12.28 10.40 -13.13
C GLU A 84 13.44 10.53 -14.11
N ALA A 85 14.26 9.48 -14.23
CA ALA A 85 15.42 9.47 -15.11
C ALA A 85 15.09 9.41 -16.62
N GLY A 86 13.82 9.18 -17.01
CA GLY A 86 13.43 8.81 -18.37
C GLY A 86 13.05 9.94 -19.36
N GLY A 87 13.14 11.23 -18.98
CA GLY A 87 12.82 12.38 -19.85
C GLY A 87 11.32 12.72 -19.97
N ASP A 88 10.94 13.65 -20.87
CA ASP A 88 9.62 14.34 -20.86
C ASP A 88 8.38 13.43 -20.81
N ARG A 89 8.37 12.30 -21.56
CA ARG A 89 7.23 11.36 -21.56
C ARG A 89 7.12 10.53 -20.26
N THR A 90 8.17 10.47 -19.45
CA THR A 90 8.17 9.79 -18.16
C THR A 90 7.97 10.74 -16.99
N VAL A 91 7.99 12.07 -17.18
CA VAL A 91 7.81 13.06 -16.11
C VAL A 91 6.46 12.89 -15.39
N ALA A 92 5.37 12.71 -16.13
CA ALA A 92 4.04 12.50 -15.53
C ALA A 92 3.97 11.16 -14.76
N ALA A 93 4.61 10.11 -15.29
CA ALA A 93 4.71 8.82 -14.61
C ALA A 93 5.58 8.92 -13.34
N GLY A 94 6.71 9.62 -13.41
CA GLY A 94 7.60 9.88 -12.27
C GLY A 94 6.89 10.68 -11.17
N ALA A 95 6.13 11.71 -11.52
CA ALA A 95 5.32 12.46 -10.57
C ALA A 95 4.30 11.57 -9.85
N LYS A 96 3.63 10.66 -10.58
CA LYS A 96 2.71 9.68 -9.97
C LYS A 96 3.43 8.65 -9.09
N CYS A 97 4.62 8.21 -9.47
CA CYS A 97 5.43 7.34 -8.63
C CYS A 97 5.91 8.05 -7.35
N ARG A 98 6.30 9.33 -7.41
CA ARG A 98 6.63 10.13 -6.22
C ARG A 98 5.45 10.31 -5.30
N GLU A 99 4.29 10.63 -5.86
CA GLU A 99 3.04 10.74 -5.10
C GLU A 99 2.78 9.42 -4.37
N ALA A 100 2.82 8.28 -5.07
CA ALA A 100 2.64 6.96 -4.47
C ALA A 100 3.71 6.61 -3.41
N LEU A 101 4.97 7.01 -3.61
CA LEU A 101 6.03 6.85 -2.62
C LEU A 101 5.72 7.62 -1.32
N SER A 102 5.25 8.87 -1.42
CA SER A 102 4.88 9.66 -0.25
C SER A 102 3.75 9.00 0.55
N TYR A 103 2.77 8.39 -0.12
CA TYR A 103 1.74 7.59 0.54
C TYR A 103 2.34 6.35 1.23
N ALA A 104 3.27 5.64 0.58
CA ALA A 104 3.93 4.46 1.14
C ALA A 104 4.74 4.81 2.40
N GLU A 105 5.50 5.90 2.36
CA GLU A 105 6.29 6.39 3.50
C GLU A 105 5.38 6.75 4.67
N GLY A 106 4.26 7.43 4.40
CA GLY A 106 3.28 7.75 5.44
C GLY A 106 2.59 6.52 6.05
N HIS A 107 2.39 5.43 5.30
CA HIS A 107 1.88 4.17 5.86
C HIS A 107 2.94 3.47 6.71
N ARG A 108 4.19 3.42 6.22
CA ARG A 108 5.33 2.90 6.97
C ARG A 108 5.45 3.61 8.30
N ASP A 109 5.47 4.94 8.31
CA ASP A 109 5.66 5.73 9.54
C ASP A 109 4.55 5.48 10.56
N LEU A 110 3.31 5.27 10.09
CA LEU A 110 2.19 4.90 10.92
C LEU A 110 2.42 3.51 11.55
N ILE A 111 2.81 2.50 10.76
CA ILE A 111 3.14 1.17 11.28
C ILE A 111 4.36 1.19 12.20
N ALA A 112 5.38 1.99 11.91
CA ALA A 112 6.56 2.13 12.76
C ALA A 112 6.21 2.72 14.13
N ARG A 113 5.26 3.66 14.18
CA ARG A 113 4.83 4.32 15.42
C ARG A 113 3.83 3.50 16.22
N TRP A 114 2.86 2.88 15.54
CA TRP A 114 1.69 2.28 16.20
C TRP A 114 1.65 0.75 16.10
N GLY A 115 2.52 0.14 15.30
CA GLY A 115 2.55 -1.31 15.06
C GLY A 115 1.37 -1.87 14.25
N ARG A 116 0.37 -1.03 13.94
CA ARG A 116 -0.86 -1.36 13.23
C ARG A 116 -1.51 -0.10 12.68
N PHE A 117 -2.64 -0.21 11.99
CA PHE A 117 -3.49 0.92 11.60
C PHE A 117 -4.60 1.16 12.62
N PRO A 118 -4.53 2.17 13.50
CA PRO A 118 -5.53 2.36 14.57
C PRO A 118 -6.93 2.63 14.04
N HIS A 119 -7.06 3.28 12.87
CA HIS A 119 -8.36 3.50 12.22
C HIS A 119 -9.06 2.19 11.79
N ARG A 120 -8.35 1.05 11.77
CA ARG A 120 -8.94 -0.27 11.52
C ARG A 120 -9.43 -0.96 12.80
N ASN A 121 -9.15 -0.41 13.99
CA ASN A 121 -9.44 -1.09 15.26
C ASN A 121 -10.91 -1.47 15.40
N ALA A 122 -11.81 -0.50 15.28
CA ALA A 122 -13.25 -0.75 15.44
C ALA A 122 -13.79 -1.80 14.45
N VAL A 123 -13.42 -1.68 13.17
CA VAL A 123 -13.89 -2.61 12.12
C VAL A 123 -13.29 -4.00 12.25
N LEU A 124 -12.11 -4.14 12.87
CA LEU A 124 -11.46 -5.43 13.15
C LEU A 124 -11.75 -5.95 14.57
N GLY A 125 -12.61 -5.29 15.35
CA GLY A 125 -12.95 -5.70 16.71
C GLY A 125 -11.80 -5.57 17.73
N ARG A 126 -10.83 -4.68 17.46
CA ARG A 126 -9.71 -4.39 18.36
C ARG A 126 -10.04 -3.21 19.28
N GLU A 127 -9.60 -3.28 20.52
CA GLU A 127 -9.61 -2.14 21.42
C GLU A 127 -8.49 -1.15 21.05
N SER A 128 -8.82 0.14 21.05
CA SER A 128 -7.84 1.21 20.82
C SER A 128 -7.21 1.62 22.15
N THR A 129 -5.91 1.90 22.17
CA THR A 129 -5.28 2.51 23.35
C THR A 129 -5.78 3.95 23.53
N PRO A 130 -5.63 4.54 24.73
CA PRO A 130 -5.96 5.96 24.94
C PRO A 130 -5.24 6.90 23.97
N GLU A 131 -3.97 6.61 23.64
CA GLU A 131 -3.16 7.39 22.70
C GLU A 131 -3.64 7.23 21.25
N GLU A 132 -4.00 6.01 20.85
CA GLU A 132 -4.60 5.75 19.54
C GLU A 132 -5.95 6.49 19.40
N ALA A 133 -6.80 6.44 20.43
CA ALA A 133 -8.09 7.12 20.43
C ALA A 133 -7.93 8.65 20.37
N ALA A 134 -7.03 9.21 21.16
CA ALA A 134 -6.72 10.65 21.13
C ALA A 134 -6.18 11.07 19.76
N GLY A 135 -5.25 10.30 19.20
CA GLY A 135 -4.65 10.61 17.90
C GLY A 135 -5.62 10.50 16.72
N LEU A 136 -6.62 9.61 16.81
CA LEU A 136 -7.71 9.56 15.84
C LEU A 136 -8.67 10.75 16.00
N ALA A 137 -8.93 11.21 17.23
CA ALA A 137 -9.84 12.31 17.52
C ALA A 137 -9.28 13.68 17.13
N ASP A 138 -7.97 13.92 17.34
CA ASP A 138 -7.30 15.18 17.00
C ASP A 138 -6.75 15.24 15.56
N GLY A 139 -6.85 14.14 14.81
CA GLY A 139 -6.41 14.04 13.42
C GLY A 139 -4.91 13.83 13.23
N SER A 140 -4.14 13.64 14.31
CA SER A 140 -2.70 13.34 14.23
C SER A 140 -2.40 11.93 13.69
N ILE A 141 -3.35 11.00 13.80
CA ILE A 141 -3.29 9.71 13.11
C ILE A 141 -3.99 9.84 11.76
N ARG A 142 -3.17 9.84 10.69
CA ARG A 142 -3.67 9.88 9.33
C ARG A 142 -4.51 8.63 9.02
N THR A 143 -5.64 8.86 8.35
CA THR A 143 -6.49 7.83 7.77
C THR A 143 -6.30 7.84 6.25
N TYR A 144 -6.34 6.65 5.64
CA TYR A 144 -6.13 6.43 4.21
C TYR A 144 -7.35 5.76 3.59
#